data_AF-A0AAD9SL88-F1
#
_entry.id   AF-A0AAD9SL88-F1
#
_cell.length_a   1.000
_cell.length_b   1.000
_cell.length_c   1.000
_cell.angle_alpha   90.00
_cell.angle_beta   90.00
_cell.angle_gamma   90.00
#
_symmetry.space_group_name_H-M   'P 1'
#
loop_
_entity.id
_entity.type
_entity.pdbx_description
1 polymer ?
#
loop_
_entity_poly.entity_id
_entity_poly.type
_entity_poly.pdbx_seq_one_letter_code
_entity_poly.pdbx_strand_id
1 'polypeptide(L)'
;MLFTILTLLAAALLGMAQAAPSTAVQLARDDQKNANLTHIICQPQMFLEARADFTDNGIKYLRNKNTADPLFGPKTNGKHCTRVSCEYASGIYVCNDNDFGVRVPLDTLADYAQAVRDDPDKRCNYHVKQYKGGKDDEDVTWGQAFDANGW
;
A
#
# COMPACT_ATOMS: atom_id res chain seq x y z
N MET A 1 -48.08 60.87 -10.38
CA MET A 1 -46.82 60.52 -11.05
C MET A 1 -46.24 59.32 -10.35
N LEU A 2 -46.33 58.18 -11.03
CA LEU A 2 -46.00 56.84 -10.56
C LEU A 2 -44.59 56.52 -11.07
N PHE A 3 -43.61 56.37 -10.18
CA PHE A 3 -42.30 55.82 -10.55
C PHE A 3 -41.98 54.64 -9.63
N THR A 4 -42.19 53.46 -10.21
CA THR A 4 -41.82 52.12 -9.77
C THR A 4 -40.33 52.02 -9.43
N ILE A 5 -40.03 51.62 -8.19
CA ILE A 5 -38.70 51.20 -7.76
C ILE A 5 -38.56 49.71 -8.11
N LEU A 6 -37.67 49.41 -9.05
CA LEU A 6 -37.34 48.07 -9.51
C LEU A 6 -36.20 47.52 -8.64
N THR A 7 -36.52 46.67 -7.65
CA THR A 7 -35.53 45.95 -6.85
C THR A 7 -35.08 44.68 -7.57
N LEU A 8 -33.85 44.69 -8.09
CA LEU A 8 -33.15 43.51 -8.60
C LEU A 8 -32.82 42.55 -7.45
N LEU A 9 -33.50 41.41 -7.40
CA LEU A 9 -33.13 40.25 -6.58
C LEU A 9 -31.94 39.53 -7.24
N ALA A 10 -30.74 39.76 -6.72
CA ALA A 10 -29.58 38.92 -7.01
C ALA A 10 -29.67 37.64 -6.15
N ALA A 11 -30.06 36.52 -6.77
CA ALA A 11 -30.01 35.21 -6.13
C ALA A 11 -28.55 34.76 -6.02
N ALA A 12 -27.95 34.90 -4.84
CA ALA A 12 -26.67 34.32 -4.51
C ALA A 12 -26.84 32.80 -4.30
N LEU A 13 -26.58 32.02 -5.36
CA LEU A 13 -26.39 30.57 -5.28
C LEU A 13 -25.07 30.29 -4.55
N LEU A 14 -25.12 30.23 -3.23
CA LEU A 14 -24.09 29.59 -2.41
C LEU A 14 -24.16 28.09 -2.65
N GLY A 15 -23.43 27.63 -3.66
CA GLY A 15 -23.09 26.22 -3.84
C GLY A 15 -22.26 25.78 -2.65
N MET A 16 -22.90 25.25 -1.61
CA MET A 16 -22.21 24.49 -0.59
C MET A 16 -21.73 23.19 -1.23
N ALA A 17 -20.48 23.18 -1.67
CA ALA A 17 -19.76 21.94 -1.94
C ALA A 17 -19.67 21.18 -0.61
N GLN A 18 -20.61 20.26 -0.38
CA GLN A 18 -20.49 19.29 0.69
C GLN A 18 -19.28 18.43 0.36
N ALA A 19 -18.19 18.62 1.10
CA ALA A 19 -17.08 17.67 1.09
C ALA A 19 -17.65 16.32 1.54
N ALA A 20 -17.80 15.39 0.59
CA ALA A 20 -18.21 14.04 0.90
C ALA A 20 -17.22 13.46 1.93
N PRO A 21 -17.69 12.89 3.05
CA PRO A 21 -16.81 12.23 4.00
C PRO A 21 -16.12 11.07 3.29
N SER A 22 -14.80 11.15 3.17
CA SER A 22 -13.96 10.03 2.75
C SER A 22 -14.09 8.94 3.81
N THR A 23 -14.89 7.92 3.52
CA THR A 23 -15.04 6.72 4.35
C THR A 23 -13.79 5.88 4.20
N ALA A 24 -12.75 6.21 4.98
CA ALA A 24 -11.58 5.36 5.09
C ALA A 24 -11.90 4.16 6.00
N VAL A 25 -11.65 2.94 5.53
CA VAL A 25 -11.77 1.72 6.34
C VAL A 25 -10.42 1.45 7.00
N GLN A 26 -10.41 1.19 8.31
CA GLN A 26 -9.20 0.78 9.02
C GLN A 26 -9.13 -0.74 9.07
N LEU A 27 -8.07 -1.30 8.50
CA LEU A 27 -7.80 -2.73 8.61
C LEU A 27 -7.23 -3.00 10.01
N ALA A 28 -7.93 -3.82 10.79
CA ALA A 28 -7.41 -4.30 12.06
C ALA A 28 -6.20 -5.21 11.82
N ARG A 29 -5.25 -5.18 12.76
CA ARG A 29 -4.23 -6.22 12.88
C ARG A 29 -4.97 -7.50 13.28
N ASP A 30 -5.02 -8.48 12.37
CA ASP A 30 -5.57 -9.79 12.69
C ASP A 30 -4.41 -10.77 12.89
N ASP A 31 -4.05 -10.94 14.16
CA ASP A 31 -2.91 -11.70 14.65
C ASP A 31 -3.05 -13.20 14.38
N GLN A 32 -4.23 -13.68 13.96
CA GLN A 32 -4.50 -15.08 13.70
C GLN A 32 -5.04 -15.30 12.30
N LYS A 33 -4.13 -15.61 11.37
CA LYS A 33 -4.44 -15.98 9.99
C LYS A 33 -5.33 -14.93 9.31
N ASN A 34 -4.72 -13.85 8.86
CA ASN A 34 -5.41 -13.01 7.89
C ASN A 34 -5.74 -13.86 6.65
N ALA A 35 -6.99 -14.28 6.49
CA ALA A 35 -7.44 -15.14 5.41
C ALA A 35 -7.29 -14.46 4.03
N ASN A 36 -7.01 -13.15 4.00
CA ASN A 36 -6.66 -12.40 2.79
C ASN A 36 -5.17 -12.45 2.43
N LEU A 37 -4.31 -13.13 3.20
CA LEU A 37 -2.95 -13.53 2.75
C LEU A 37 -2.98 -14.50 1.55
N THR A 38 -4.16 -14.88 1.08
CA THR A 38 -4.40 -15.71 -0.11
C THR A 38 -3.88 -15.08 -1.40
N HIS A 39 -3.65 -13.77 -1.45
CA HIS A 39 -3.20 -13.06 -2.66
C HIS A 39 -1.87 -12.31 -2.47
N ILE A 40 -0.80 -13.05 -2.17
CA ILE A 40 0.57 -12.55 -2.30
C ILE A 40 0.93 -12.50 -3.79
N ILE A 41 1.21 -11.30 -4.32
CA ILE A 41 1.72 -11.14 -5.69
C ILE A 41 3.25 -11.20 -5.65
N CYS A 42 3.80 -12.36 -6.00
CA CYS A 42 5.23 -12.52 -6.28
C CYS A 42 5.54 -12.00 -7.70
N GLN A 43 6.73 -11.41 -7.89
CA GLN A 43 7.19 -10.91 -9.20
C GLN A 43 6.24 -9.91 -9.89
N PRO A 44 5.80 -8.81 -9.25
CA PRO A 44 5.06 -7.79 -10.00
C PRO A 44 5.97 -7.26 -11.12
N GLN A 45 5.44 -7.16 -12.35
CA GLN A 45 6.19 -6.97 -13.60
C GLN A 45 7.20 -5.81 -13.64
N MET A 46 7.21 -4.92 -12.64
CA MET A 46 8.08 -3.75 -12.58
C MET A 46 9.18 -3.83 -11.50
N PHE A 47 9.29 -4.95 -10.76
CA PHE A 47 10.24 -5.04 -9.66
C PHE A 47 11.27 -6.14 -9.89
N LEU A 48 12.54 -5.76 -9.74
CA LEU A 48 13.65 -6.70 -9.74
C LEU A 48 13.74 -7.37 -8.37
N GLU A 49 14.24 -8.60 -8.37
CA GLU A 49 14.71 -9.26 -7.16
C GLU A 49 15.83 -8.45 -6.47
N ALA A 50 15.85 -8.54 -5.14
CA ALA A 50 16.89 -7.98 -4.30
C ALA A 50 17.34 -9.01 -3.27
N ARG A 51 18.53 -8.83 -2.71
CA ARG A 51 18.98 -9.62 -1.56
C ARG A 51 17.98 -9.50 -0.41
N ALA A 52 17.79 -10.60 0.31
CA ALA A 52 16.76 -10.71 1.32
C ALA A 52 17.01 -9.79 2.54
N ASP A 53 18.27 -9.44 2.82
CA ASP A 53 18.64 -8.47 3.86
C ASP A 53 18.06 -7.07 3.61
N PHE A 54 17.86 -6.66 2.36
CA PHE A 54 17.15 -5.42 2.04
C PHE A 54 15.66 -5.49 2.39
N THR A 55 15.04 -6.65 2.23
CA THR A 55 13.66 -6.88 2.69
C THR A 55 13.58 -6.82 4.21
N ASP A 56 14.53 -7.44 4.92
CA ASP A 56 14.62 -7.40 6.38
C ASP A 56 14.77 -5.95 6.90
N ASN A 57 15.59 -5.14 6.22
CA ASN A 57 15.71 -3.71 6.50
C ASN A 57 14.39 -2.96 6.27
N GLY A 58 13.67 -3.30 5.19
CA GLY A 58 12.35 -2.73 4.90
C GLY A 58 11.31 -3.05 5.97
N ILE A 59 11.29 -4.28 6.48
CA ILE A 59 10.45 -4.72 7.60
C ILE A 59 10.82 -3.93 8.87
N LYS A 60 12.11 -3.85 9.19
CA LYS A 60 12.61 -3.10 10.34
C LYS A 60 12.27 -1.62 10.26
N TYR A 61 12.34 -1.02 9.07
CA TYR A 61 11.92 0.36 8.83
C TYR A 61 10.45 0.56 9.20
N LEU A 62 9.55 -0.30 8.71
CA LEU A 62 8.12 -0.19 8.97
C LEU A 62 7.80 -0.32 10.47
N ARG A 63 8.39 -1.31 11.16
CA ARG A 63 8.18 -1.52 12.62
C ARG A 63 8.67 -0.34 13.48
N ASN A 64 9.76 0.31 13.08
CA ASN A 64 10.36 1.40 13.87
C ASN A 64 9.83 2.78 13.49
N LYS A 65 9.01 2.88 12.44
CA LYS A 65 8.53 4.16 11.96
C LYS A 65 7.40 4.66 12.86
N ASN A 66 7.72 5.62 13.72
CA ASN A 66 6.77 6.26 14.61
C ASN A 66 5.99 7.37 13.89
N THR A 67 5.00 6.98 13.08
CA THR A 67 4.07 7.90 12.41
C THR A 67 2.66 7.33 12.43
N ALA A 68 1.68 8.17 12.11
CA ALA A 68 0.31 7.70 11.99
C ALA A 68 0.17 6.71 10.83
N ASP A 69 -0.74 5.74 10.98
CA ASP A 69 -0.99 4.74 9.96
C ASP A 69 -1.33 5.39 8.62
N PRO A 70 -0.63 4.99 7.53
CA PRO A 70 -0.83 5.58 6.21
C PRO A 70 -2.24 5.30 5.70
N LEU A 71 -2.84 6.32 5.07
CA LEU A 71 -4.06 6.19 4.28
C LEU A 71 -3.67 5.96 2.81
N PHE A 72 -4.06 4.81 2.28
CA PHE A 72 -3.97 4.51 0.85
C PHE A 72 -5.31 4.87 0.23
N GLY A 73 -5.36 6.03 -0.44
CA GLY A 73 -6.61 6.57 -0.97
C GLY A 73 -7.29 5.65 -2.00
N PRO A 74 -8.57 5.89 -2.30
CA PRO A 74 -9.22 5.24 -3.44
C PRO A 74 -8.59 5.71 -4.74
N LYS A 75 -8.67 4.89 -5.78
CA LYS A 75 -8.31 5.38 -7.11
C LYS A 75 -9.53 5.97 -7.80
N THR A 76 -9.32 7.09 -8.49
CA THR A 76 -10.28 7.63 -9.47
C THR A 76 -10.27 6.89 -10.81
N ASN A 77 -9.43 5.85 -11.03
CA ASN A 77 -9.25 5.16 -12.33
C ASN A 77 -8.68 3.70 -12.26
N GLY A 78 -9.18 2.80 -11.40
CA GLY A 78 -8.77 1.37 -11.33
C GLY A 78 -7.83 0.91 -10.17
N LYS A 79 -6.96 -0.08 -10.39
CA LYS A 79 -6.05 -0.63 -9.34
C LYS A 79 -4.77 0.23 -9.20
N HIS A 80 -4.25 0.45 -7.99
CA HIS A 80 -2.94 1.08 -7.77
C HIS A 80 -2.18 0.47 -6.60
N CYS A 81 -0.85 0.57 -6.63
CA CYS A 81 0.03 0.11 -5.57
C CYS A 81 0.97 1.23 -5.13
N THR A 82 1.08 1.42 -3.82
CA THR A 82 1.92 2.44 -3.19
C THR A 82 3.12 1.78 -2.54
N ARG A 83 4.33 2.26 -2.84
CA ARG A 83 5.54 1.82 -2.16
C ARG A 83 5.58 2.41 -0.75
N VAL A 84 5.65 1.55 0.26
CA VAL A 84 5.69 1.94 1.67
C VAL A 84 7.07 1.83 2.30
N SER A 85 7.94 1.03 1.70
CA SER A 85 9.35 0.92 2.06
C SER A 85 10.20 0.76 0.80
N CYS A 86 11.38 1.36 0.79
CA CYS A 86 12.32 1.34 -0.32
C CYS A 86 13.72 1.14 0.26
N GLU A 87 14.23 -0.08 0.21
CA GLU A 87 15.61 -0.34 0.60
C GLU A 87 16.40 -0.90 -0.57
N TYR A 88 17.27 -0.04 -1.11
CA TYR A 88 18.07 -0.29 -2.31
C TYR A 88 17.23 -0.80 -3.50
N ALA A 89 17.18 -2.13 -3.70
CA ALA A 89 16.44 -2.79 -4.76
C ALA A 89 15.19 -3.54 -4.26
N SER A 90 14.99 -3.67 -2.94
CA SER A 90 13.80 -4.29 -2.36
C SER A 90 12.74 -3.22 -2.06
N GLY A 91 11.51 -3.47 -2.49
CA GLY A 91 10.38 -2.60 -2.24
C GLY A 91 9.20 -3.37 -1.66
N ILE A 92 8.59 -2.81 -0.62
CA ILE A 92 7.34 -3.29 -0.03
C ILE A 92 6.22 -2.39 -0.55
N TYR A 93 5.19 -2.98 -1.15
CA TYR A 93 4.08 -2.26 -1.76
C TYR A 93 2.73 -2.68 -1.16
N VAL A 94 1.84 -1.70 -1.04
CA VAL A 94 0.44 -1.89 -0.66
C VAL A 94 -0.42 -1.59 -1.87
N CYS A 95 -1.22 -2.55 -2.31
CA CYS A 95 -2.17 -2.34 -3.38
C CYS A 95 -3.56 -2.07 -2.80
N ASN A 96 -4.21 -1.02 -3.29
CA ASN A 96 -5.61 -0.73 -3.00
C ASN A 96 -6.37 -0.60 -4.33
N ASP A 97 -7.32 -1.49 -4.56
CA ASP A 97 -8.24 -1.46 -5.69
C ASP A 97 -9.69 -1.20 -5.28
N ASN A 98 -9.93 -0.90 -4.01
CA ASN A 98 -11.23 -0.42 -3.53
C ASN A 98 -11.54 0.98 -4.08
N ASP A 99 -12.83 1.32 -4.15
CA ASP A 99 -13.34 2.65 -4.45
C ASP A 99 -13.32 3.60 -3.23
N PHE A 100 -12.85 3.11 -2.08
CA PHE A 100 -12.59 3.86 -0.86
C PHE A 100 -11.13 3.77 -0.40
N GLY A 101 -10.74 4.65 0.52
CA GLY A 101 -9.40 4.66 1.10
C GLY A 101 -9.25 3.61 2.19
N VAL A 102 -8.09 2.97 2.27
CA VAL A 102 -7.78 1.99 3.31
C VAL A 102 -6.65 2.50 4.19
N ARG A 103 -6.83 2.43 5.50
CA ARG A 103 -5.78 2.73 6.47
C ARG A 103 -5.23 1.40 6.98
N VAL A 104 -3.92 1.19 6.81
CA VAL A 104 -3.28 -0.07 7.15
C VAL A 104 -2.14 0.20 8.13
N PRO A 105 -2.15 -0.41 9.32
CA PRO A 105 -1.09 -0.22 10.30
C PRO A 105 0.28 -0.63 9.77
N LEU A 106 1.32 0.15 10.07
CA LEU A 106 2.68 -0.11 9.61
C LEU A 106 3.19 -1.48 10.09
N ASP A 107 2.82 -1.87 11.31
CA ASP A 107 3.12 -3.21 11.84
C ASP A 107 2.47 -4.32 11.02
N THR A 108 1.23 -4.12 10.54
CA THR A 108 0.56 -5.07 9.65
C THR A 108 1.30 -5.19 8.33
N LEU A 109 1.76 -4.07 7.75
CA LEU A 109 2.58 -4.08 6.53
C LEU A 109 3.90 -4.83 6.74
N ALA A 110 4.51 -4.65 7.91
CA ALA A 110 5.75 -5.33 8.29
C ALA A 110 5.54 -6.84 8.50
N ASP A 111 4.44 -7.23 9.16
CA ASP A 111 4.08 -8.62 9.40
C ASP A 111 3.80 -9.36 8.07
N TYR A 112 3.16 -8.70 7.10
CA TYR A 112 3.00 -9.26 5.74
C TYR A 112 4.32 -9.41 5.00
N ALA A 113 5.17 -8.39 5.03
CA ALA A 113 6.47 -8.49 4.37
C ALA A 113 7.35 -9.60 4.98
N GLN A 114 7.25 -9.79 6.30
CA GLN A 114 7.88 -10.91 7.00
C GLN A 114 7.32 -12.26 6.56
N ALA A 115 6.00 -12.41 6.44
CA ALA A 115 5.38 -13.67 5.99
C ALA A 115 5.83 -14.07 4.58
N VAL A 116 6.00 -13.11 3.67
CA VAL A 116 6.53 -13.36 2.31
C VAL A 116 8.03 -13.70 2.34
N ARG A 117 8.79 -13.03 3.20
CA ARG A 117 10.22 -13.27 3.42
C ARG A 117 10.51 -14.66 3.98
N ASP A 118 9.64 -15.14 4.85
CA ASP A 118 9.76 -16.42 5.57
C ASP A 118 8.94 -17.54 4.91
N ASP A 119 8.34 -17.29 3.74
CA ASP A 119 7.48 -18.24 3.04
C ASP A 119 8.25 -19.56 2.77
N PRO A 120 7.86 -20.68 3.41
CA PRO A 120 8.57 -21.95 3.30
C PRO A 120 8.50 -22.55 1.90
N ASP A 121 7.47 -22.18 1.12
CA ASP A 121 7.27 -22.66 -0.25
C ASP A 121 8.11 -21.87 -1.26
N LYS A 122 8.87 -20.86 -0.80
CA LYS A 122 9.80 -20.08 -1.64
C LYS A 122 9.13 -19.44 -2.86
N ARG A 123 7.85 -19.07 -2.74
CA ARG A 123 7.07 -18.49 -3.86
C ARG A 123 7.61 -17.13 -4.30
N CYS A 124 8.07 -16.33 -3.33
CA CYS A 124 8.58 -14.97 -3.54
C CYS A 124 10.06 -14.82 -3.18
N ASN A 125 10.67 -15.83 -2.57
CA ASN A 125 12.05 -15.81 -2.10
C ASN A 125 12.77 -17.09 -2.56
N TYR A 126 14.03 -17.00 -2.96
CA TYR A 126 14.79 -18.15 -3.45
C TYR A 126 16.28 -17.92 -3.25
N HIS A 127 17.05 -18.99 -3.37
CA HIS A 127 18.50 -18.96 -3.19
C HIS A 127 19.18 -18.85 -4.55
N VAL A 128 20.07 -17.87 -4.73
CA VAL A 128 20.82 -17.64 -5.96
C VAL A 128 22.30 -17.79 -5.68
N LYS A 129 22.95 -18.67 -6.45
CA LYS A 129 24.40 -18.80 -6.41
C LYS A 129 25.07 -17.63 -7.09
N GLN A 130 26.12 -17.10 -6.49
CA GLN A 130 26.92 -16.01 -7.08
C GLN A 130 26.04 -14.85 -7.57
N TYR A 131 25.15 -14.37 -6.70
CA TYR A 131 24.12 -13.39 -7.06
C TYR A 131 24.72 -12.16 -7.77
N LYS A 132 24.20 -11.85 -8.97
CA LYS A 132 24.69 -10.77 -9.86
C LYS A 132 26.20 -10.81 -10.13
N GLY A 133 26.79 -12.01 -10.20
CA GLY A 133 28.23 -12.19 -10.44
C GLY A 133 29.09 -11.96 -9.19
N GLY A 134 28.48 -11.95 -8.00
CA GLY A 134 29.17 -11.93 -6.72
C GLY A 134 29.94 -13.23 -6.43
N LYS A 135 30.66 -13.24 -5.31
CA LYS A 135 31.43 -14.42 -4.87
C LYS A 135 30.65 -15.34 -3.94
N ASP A 136 29.56 -14.81 -3.38
CA ASP A 136 28.77 -15.46 -2.35
C ASP A 136 27.40 -15.85 -2.90
N ASP A 137 26.84 -16.90 -2.31
CA ASP A 137 25.47 -17.30 -2.56
C ASP A 137 24.53 -16.47 -1.67
N GLU A 138 23.40 -16.03 -2.21
CA GLU A 138 22.52 -15.08 -1.55
C GLU A 138 21.07 -15.57 -1.58
N ASP A 139 20.35 -15.34 -0.49
CA ASP A 139 18.90 -15.40 -0.52
C ASP A 139 18.37 -14.10 -1.11
N VAL A 140 17.43 -14.22 -2.04
CA VAL A 140 16.81 -13.08 -2.73
C VAL A 140 15.31 -13.11 -2.56
N THR A 141 14.70 -11.94 -2.60
CA THR A 141 13.25 -11.75 -2.52
C THR A 141 12.80 -10.85 -3.66
N TRP A 142 11.72 -11.23 -4.33
CA TRP A 142 11.06 -10.37 -5.31
C TRP A 142 10.36 -9.19 -4.64
N GLY A 143 10.10 -8.13 -5.40
CA GLY A 143 9.19 -7.07 -4.95
C GLY A 143 7.84 -7.66 -4.51
N GLN A 144 7.31 -7.16 -3.41
CA GLN A 144 6.12 -7.74 -2.78
C GLN A 144 4.97 -6.74 -2.85
N ALA A 145 3.81 -7.24 -3.26
CA ALA A 145 2.56 -6.50 -3.21
C ALA A 145 1.53 -7.36 -2.49
N PHE A 146 0.85 -6.74 -1.53
CA PHE A 146 -0.32 -7.32 -0.88
C PHE A 146 -1.51 -6.40 -1.06
N ASP A 147 -2.65 -7.04 -1.20
CA ASP A 147 -3.92 -6.40 -1.42
C ASP A 147 -4.63 -6.17 -0.08
N ALA A 148 -5.17 -4.98 0.06
CA ALA A 148 -5.79 -4.50 1.29
C ALA A 148 -7.24 -4.97 1.49
N ASN A 149 -7.92 -5.61 0.53
CA ASN A 149 -9.30 -6.08 0.72
C ASN A 149 -9.89 -7.02 -0.38
N GLY A 150 -9.09 -7.86 -1.04
CA GLY A 150 -9.56 -8.83 -2.04
C GLY A 150 -9.41 -8.33 -3.48
N TRP A 151 -8.39 -8.85 -4.17
CA TRP A 151 -8.03 -8.60 -5.56
C TRP A 151 -8.87 -9.39 -6.57
#